data_AF-A0A7C5A7B0-F1
#
_entry.id   AF-A0A7C5A7B0-F1
#
_cell.length_a   1.000
_cell.length_b   1.000
_cell.length_c   1.000
_cell.angle_alpha   90.00
_cell.angle_beta   90.00
_cell.angle_gamma   90.00
#
_symmetry.space_group_name_H-M   'P 1'
#
loop_
_entity.id
_entity.type
_entity.pdbx_description
1 polymer ?
#
loop_
_entity_poly.entity_id
_entity_poly.type
_entity_poly.pdbx_seq_one_letter_code
_entity_poly.pdbx_strand_id
1 'polypeptide(L)'
;MSADPEFDLLHPQPLLIVISGPSGAGKDTVIQRMKARGLPFHFVVTATTRPRRAGEVHGRDYFFVSKEEFARMIENNELIEYAIVYN
;
A
#
# COMPACT_ATOMS: atom_id res chain seq x y z
N MET A 1 -33.05 3.52 -1.12
CA MET A 1 -32.29 2.46 -1.80
C MET A 1 -31.09 2.17 -0.94
N SER A 2 -31.18 1.09 -0.16
CA SER A 2 -30.27 0.73 0.92
C SER A 2 -28.88 0.41 0.37
N ALA A 3 -27.88 1.16 0.84
CA ALA A 3 -26.47 0.93 0.58
C ALA A 3 -25.90 -0.11 1.57
N ASP A 4 -26.57 -1.26 1.67
CA ASP A 4 -25.94 -2.43 2.28
C ASP A 4 -25.15 -3.14 1.17
N PRO A 5 -23.82 -3.27 1.28
CA PRO A 5 -23.11 -4.20 0.44
C PRO A 5 -23.51 -5.60 0.90
N GLU A 6 -24.57 -6.15 0.31
CA GLU A 6 -24.76 -7.58 0.28
C GLU A 6 -23.44 -8.17 -0.20
N PHE A 7 -22.79 -8.95 0.67
CA PHE A 7 -21.65 -9.75 0.27
C PHE A 7 -22.12 -10.72 -0.80
N ASP A 8 -22.02 -10.32 -2.06
CA ASP A 8 -22.34 -11.14 -3.21
C ASP A 8 -21.31 -12.27 -3.31
N LEU A 9 -21.60 -13.37 -2.62
CA LEU A 9 -20.77 -14.58 -2.58
C LEU A 9 -20.66 -15.25 -3.95
N LEU A 10 -21.51 -14.89 -4.93
CA LEU A 10 -21.54 -15.45 -6.27
C LEU A 10 -20.68 -14.66 -7.25
N HIS A 11 -20.38 -13.39 -6.96
CA HIS A 11 -19.48 -12.53 -7.73
C HIS A 11 -18.41 -11.92 -6.82
N PRO A 12 -17.43 -12.72 -6.35
CA PRO A 12 -16.40 -12.22 -5.46
C PRO A 12 -15.58 -11.14 -6.19
N GLN A 13 -15.82 -9.87 -5.84
CA GLN A 13 -14.94 -8.79 -6.24
C GLN A 13 -13.65 -8.85 -5.41
N PRO A 14 -12.48 -8.57 -6.01
CA PRO A 14 -11.24 -8.47 -5.25
C PRO A 14 -11.39 -7.48 -4.09
N LEU A 15 -11.10 -7.93 -2.87
CA LEU A 15 -11.16 -7.07 -1.70
C LEU A 15 -9.90 -6.21 -1.59
N LEU A 16 -10.07 -4.89 -1.52
CA LEU A 16 -9.02 -3.98 -1.10
C LEU A 16 -8.97 -3.95 0.44
N ILE A 17 -7.89 -4.46 1.02
CA ILE A 17 -7.70 -4.50 2.47
C ILE A 17 -6.71 -3.41 2.88
N VAL A 18 -7.14 -2.50 3.75
CA VAL A 18 -6.30 -1.44 4.32
C VAL A 18 -5.96 -1.77 5.77
N ILE A 19 -4.67 -1.88 6.08
CA ILE A 19 -4.18 -2.06 7.46
C ILE A 19 -3.60 -0.73 7.94
N SER A 20 -4.32 -0.04 8.84
CA SER A 20 -3.93 1.26 9.39
C SER A 20 -3.75 1.22 10.91
N GLY A 21 -3.06 2.21 11.46
CA GLY A 21 -2.70 2.30 12.88
C GLY A 21 -1.47 3.20 13.12
N PRO A 22 -1.19 3.62 14.37
CA PRO A 22 -0.10 4.54 14.67
C PRO A 22 1.28 3.97 14.35
N SER A 23 2.30 4.84 14.33
CA SER A 23 3.70 4.40 14.26
C SER A 23 4.01 3.45 15.42
N GLY A 24 4.75 2.37 15.15
CA GLY A 24 5.05 1.34 16.16
C GLY A 24 3.95 0.30 16.42
N ALA A 25 2.75 0.42 15.82
CA ALA A 25 1.64 -0.53 16.02
C ALA A 25 1.87 -1.93 15.41
N GLY A 26 2.99 -2.16 14.70
CA GLY A 26 3.32 -3.47 14.14
C GLY A 26 2.66 -3.80 12.78
N LYS A 27 2.16 -2.80 12.05
CA LYS A 27 1.53 -2.98 10.72
C LYS A 27 2.41 -3.76 9.73
N ASP A 28 3.69 -3.39 9.63
CA ASP A 28 4.64 -4.07 8.75
C ASP A 28 4.84 -5.53 9.16
N THR A 29 4.91 -5.81 10.48
CA THR A 29 5.01 -7.18 11.01
C THR A 29 3.82 -8.04 10.58
N VAL A 30 2.61 -7.49 10.63
CA VAL A 30 1.39 -8.18 10.16
C VAL A 30 1.51 -8.52 8.67
N ILE A 31 1.86 -7.53 7.83
CA ILE A 31 2.04 -7.72 6.38
C ILE A 31 3.10 -8.79 6.09
N GLN A 32 4.24 -8.75 6.78
CA GLN A 32 5.32 -9.73 6.58
C GLN A 32 4.90 -11.15 6.98
N ARG A 33 4.15 -11.30 8.08
CA ARG A 33 3.61 -12.61 8.48
C ARG A 33 2.55 -13.13 7.52
N MET A 34 1.72 -12.26 6.93
CA MET A 34 0.78 -12.66 5.88
C MET A 34 1.52 -13.15 4.63
N LYS A 35 2.57 -12.45 4.18
CA LYS A 35 3.45 -12.89 3.09
C LYS A 35 4.08 -14.25 3.39
N ALA A 36 4.67 -14.42 4.58
CA ALA A 36 5.34 -15.66 4.98
C ALA A 36 4.40 -16.88 5.06
N ARG A 37 3.10 -16.66 5.29
CA ARG A 37 2.08 -17.73 5.30
C ARG A 37 1.63 -18.15 3.90
N GLY A 38 2.07 -17.49 2.83
CA GLY A 38 1.69 -17.84 1.46
C GLY A 38 0.19 -17.70 1.18
N LEU A 39 -0.49 -16.82 1.92
CA LEU A 39 -1.91 -16.53 1.70
C LEU A 39 -2.09 -15.85 0.32
N PRO A 40 -3.23 -16.04 -0.36
CA PRO A 40 -3.46 -15.59 -1.74
C PRO A 40 -3.73 -14.07 -1.81
N PHE A 41 -2.85 -13.26 -1.23
CA PHE A 41 -2.92 -11.80 -1.27
C PHE A 41 -1.97 -11.24 -2.32
N HIS A 42 -2.46 -10.26 -3.07
CA HIS A 42 -1.59 -9.33 -3.79
C HIS A 42 -1.23 -8.17 -2.84
N PHE A 43 0.07 -7.99 -2.57
CA PHE A 43 0.55 -6.88 -1.76
C PHE A 43 0.98 -5.74 -2.67
N VAL A 44 0.30 -4.59 -2.56
CA VAL A 44 0.60 -3.39 -3.35
C VAL A 44 1.98 -2.85 -2.97
N VAL A 45 2.82 -2.57 -3.98
CA VAL A 45 4.07 -1.84 -3.82
C VAL A 45 3.76 -0.35 -3.95
N THR A 46 4.04 0.43 -2.91
CA THR A 46 3.74 1.87 -2.88
C THR A 46 4.95 2.71 -3.28
N ALA A 47 4.74 4.01 -3.55
CA ALA A 47 5.81 4.94 -3.88
C ALA A 47 6.31 5.68 -2.62
N THR A 48 7.59 6.06 -2.61
CA THR A 48 8.18 6.90 -1.56
C THR A 48 9.31 7.77 -2.09
N THR A 49 9.45 8.96 -1.49
CA THR A 49 10.58 9.88 -1.73
C THR A 49 11.75 9.65 -0.78
N ARG A 50 11.60 8.75 0.21
CA ARG A 50 12.68 8.38 1.13
C ARG A 50 13.81 7.69 0.34
N PRO A 51 15.10 7.97 0.65
CA PRO A 51 16.21 7.20 0.13
C PRO A 51 16.09 5.71 0.46
N ARG A 52 16.38 4.86 -0.54
CA ARG A 52 16.43 3.41 -0.38
C ARG A 52 17.48 3.01 0.67
N ARG A 53 17.12 2.17 1.64
CA ARG A 53 18.02 1.56 2.63
C ARG A 53 18.75 0.36 2.02
N ALA A 54 19.84 -0.07 2.66
CA ALA A 54 20.54 -1.29 2.27
C ALA A 54 19.59 -2.50 2.31
N GLY A 55 19.62 -3.33 1.26
CA GLY A 55 18.76 -4.51 1.12
C GLY A 55 17.39 -4.27 0.48
N GLU A 56 16.90 -3.04 0.43
CA GLU A 56 15.65 -2.70 -0.27
C GLU A 56 15.85 -2.72 -1.79
N VAL A 57 14.81 -3.09 -2.55
CA VAL A 57 14.81 -3.21 -4.01
C VAL A 57 13.65 -2.39 -4.59
N HIS A 58 13.97 -1.54 -5.57
CA HIS A 58 12.98 -0.73 -6.28
C HIS A 58 11.99 -1.63 -7.03
N GLY A 59 10.69 -1.32 -6.93
CA GLY A 59 9.62 -2.11 -7.53
C GLY A 59 9.25 -3.39 -6.76
N ARG A 60 9.94 -3.68 -5.64
CA ARG A 60 9.61 -4.79 -4.72
C ARG A 60 9.20 -4.28 -3.35
N ASP A 61 10.03 -3.43 -2.76
CA ASP A 61 9.78 -2.87 -1.43
C ASP A 61 9.01 -1.56 -1.53
N TYR A 62 9.47 -0.66 -2.39
CA TYR A 62 8.80 0.57 -2.81
C TYR A 62 9.20 0.92 -4.24
N PHE A 63 8.41 1.75 -4.91
CA PHE A 63 8.91 2.62 -5.97
C PHE A 63 9.62 3.81 -5.32
N PHE A 64 10.95 3.75 -5.27
CA PHE A 64 11.77 4.86 -4.82
C PHE A 64 11.85 5.90 -5.93
N VAL A 65 11.22 7.05 -5.73
CA VAL A 65 11.09 8.12 -6.73
C VAL A 65 11.63 9.44 -6.17
N SER A 66 11.94 10.40 -7.03
CA SER A 66 12.31 11.75 -6.58
C SER A 66 11.10 12.51 -6.05
N LYS A 67 11.32 13.65 -5.36
CA LYS A 67 10.21 14.51 -4.91
C LYS A 67 9.42 15.09 -6.10
N GLU A 68 10.13 15.44 -7.16
CA GLU A 68 9.58 15.98 -8.40
C GLU A 68 8.74 14.93 -9.12
N GLU A 69 9.21 13.67 -9.17
CA GLU A 69 8.44 12.56 -9.71
C GLU A 69 7.18 12.31 -8.87
N PHE A 70 7.31 12.24 -7.55
CA PHE A 70 6.16 12.02 -6.68
C PHE A 70 5.10 13.13 -6.82
N ALA A 71 5.53 14.38 -6.98
CA ALA A 71 4.63 15.50 -7.25
C ALA A 71 3.88 15.32 -8.58
N ARG A 72 4.57 14.89 -9.65
CA ARG A 72 3.92 14.56 -10.94
C ARG A 72 2.91 13.42 -10.82
N MET A 73 3.23 12.38 -10.05
CA MET A 73 2.28 11.28 -9.80
C MET A 73 1.00 11.76 -9.12
N ILE A 74 1.10 12.73 -8.18
CA ILE A 74 -0.07 13.36 -7.55
C ILE A 74 -0.87 14.15 -8.59
N GLU A 75 -0.21 15.01 -9.38
CA GLU A 75 -0.86 15.84 -10.40
C GLU A 75 -1.59 15.01 -11.46
N ASN A 76 -1.04 13.86 -11.82
CA ASN A 76 -1.61 12.94 -12.80
C ASN A 76 -2.67 11.99 -12.23
N ASN A 77 -3.04 12.09 -10.94
CA ASN A 77 -3.93 11.16 -10.24
C ASN A 77 -3.49 9.69 -10.30
N GLU A 78 -2.17 9.44 -10.23
CA GLU A 78 -1.59 8.09 -10.28
C GLU A 78 -1.52 7.42 -8.89
N LEU A 79 -1.88 8.16 -7.83
CA LEU A 79 -1.87 7.68 -6.44
C LEU A 79 -3.28 7.73 -5.84
N ILE A 80 -3.73 6.60 -5.27
CA ILE A 80 -5.03 6.51 -4.57
C ILE A 80 -4.98 7.29 -3.23
N GLU A 81 -3.83 7.29 -2.55
CA GLU A 81 -3.63 7.92 -1.23
C GLU A 81 -2.15 8.38 -1.12
N TYR A 82 -1.91 9.53 -0.48
CA TYR A 82 -0.55 10.02 -0.18
C TYR A 82 -0.53 10.87 1.09
N ALA A 83 0.63 10.89 1.77
CA ALA A 83 0.85 11.70 2.97
C ALA A 83 2.32 12.14 3.08
N ILE A 84 2.53 13.30 3.72
CA ILE A 84 3.86 13.75 4.14
C ILE A 84 4.12 13.16 5.52
N VAL A 85 5.15 12.32 5.64
CA VAL A 85 5.48 11.61 6.88
C VAL A 85 6.91 11.99 7.28
N TYR A 86 7.04 12.60 8.47
CA TYR A 86 8.26 13.17 9.05
C TYR A 86 8.73 14.47 8.33
N ASN A 87 8.88 15.55 9.10
CA ASN A 87 9.48 16.82 8.66
C ASN A 87 10.97 16.83 8.94
#